data_AF-A0A946YZ94-F1
#
_entry.id   AF-A0A946YZ94-F1
#
_cell.length_a   1.000
_cell.length_b   1.000
_cell.length_c   1.000
_cell.angle_alpha   90.00
_cell.angle_beta   90.00
_cell.angle_gamma   90.00
#
_symmetry.space_group_name_H-M   'P 1'
#
loop_
_entity.id
_entity.type
_entity.pdbx_description
1 polymer ?
#
loop_
_entity_poly.entity_id
_entity_poly.type
_entity_poly.pdbx_seq_one_letter_code
_entity_poly.pdbx_strand_id
1 'polypeptide(L)'
;MEQSITQLLQTPGVIMLIGAADTGKTTVGKALLEAVVVGGFTAAYVDADLDQSTVGPPACVGLKWVNSREDIEHLDSADELRFVGSTTPEGVVLPHVVATAALVDMARRADYVILDTTSVVAGVVGETLKYHTTELCQPRVVVALHRGAEMDPIVSMLERFLGVESVKVESDPLRVSSSPSERNAVRVEGFRREMAEPI
;
A
#
# COMPACT_ATOMS: atom_id res chain seq x y z
N MET A 1 -0.09 -1.83 19.16
CA MET A 1 0.59 -1.57 17.88
C MET A 1 2.01 -2.16 17.87
N GLU A 2 2.90 -1.79 18.80
CA GLU A 2 4.30 -2.29 18.81
C GLU A 2 4.42 -3.83 18.84
N GLN A 3 3.68 -4.52 19.71
CA GLN A 3 3.71 -6.00 19.77
C GLN A 3 3.25 -6.66 18.45
N SER A 4 2.25 -6.07 17.78
CA SER A 4 1.75 -6.55 16.48
C SER A 4 2.78 -6.33 15.37
N ILE A 5 3.51 -5.21 15.38
CA ILE A 5 4.60 -4.94 14.43
C ILE A 5 5.72 -5.96 14.59
N THR A 6 6.17 -6.23 15.82
CA THR A 6 7.23 -7.21 16.07
C THR A 6 6.86 -8.59 15.53
N GLN A 7 5.59 -9.02 15.68
CA GLN A 7 5.12 -10.30 15.14
C GLN A 7 5.14 -10.31 13.60
N LEU A 8 4.75 -9.21 12.95
CA LEU A 8 4.79 -9.07 11.49
C LEU A 8 6.22 -9.11 10.93
N LEU A 9 7.23 -8.80 11.73
CA LEU A 9 8.64 -8.78 11.34
C LEU A 9 9.44 -10.01 11.82
N GLN A 10 8.76 -11.09 12.20
CA GLN A 10 9.42 -12.37 12.51
C GLN A 10 9.82 -13.15 11.26
N THR A 11 9.13 -12.92 10.14
CA THR A 11 9.35 -13.66 8.88
C THR A 11 9.37 -12.66 7.71
N PRO A 12 10.47 -12.60 6.94
CA PRO A 12 10.58 -11.82 5.71
C PRO A 12 9.47 -12.13 4.70
N GLY A 13 9.21 -11.19 3.81
CA GLY A 13 8.25 -11.33 2.72
C GLY A 13 7.37 -10.10 2.51
N VAL A 14 6.34 -10.29 1.69
CA VAL A 14 5.41 -9.22 1.33
C VAL A 14 4.33 -9.11 2.42
N ILE A 15 4.19 -7.90 2.97
CA ILE A 15 3.13 -7.50 3.91
C ILE A 15 2.20 -6.57 3.14
N MET A 16 0.97 -7.02 2.87
CA MET A 16 -0.01 -6.25 2.13
C MET A 16 -0.96 -5.52 3.08
N LEU A 17 -1.09 -4.20 2.93
CA LEU A 17 -1.97 -3.37 3.74
C LEU A 17 -3.28 -3.13 3.00
N ILE A 18 -4.41 -3.47 3.63
CA ILE A 18 -5.76 -3.18 3.11
C ILE A 18 -6.59 -2.46 4.17
N GLY A 19 -7.62 -1.74 3.72
CA GLY A 19 -8.46 -0.93 4.60
C GLY A 19 -9.10 0.25 3.86
N ALA A 20 -10.24 0.71 4.36
CA ALA A 20 -10.97 1.83 3.79
C ALA A 20 -10.15 3.14 3.81
N ALA A 21 -10.74 4.21 3.28
CA ALA A 21 -10.11 5.52 3.30
C ALA A 21 -9.88 5.98 4.75
N ASP A 22 -8.73 6.61 4.96
CA ASP A 22 -8.33 7.21 6.22
C ASP A 22 -8.19 6.26 7.42
N THR A 23 -8.04 4.96 7.20
CA THR A 23 -7.81 3.96 8.28
C THR A 23 -6.37 3.94 8.81
N GLY A 24 -5.43 4.62 8.15
CA GLY A 24 -4.03 4.70 8.59
C GLY A 24 -3.06 3.74 7.93
N LYS A 25 -3.42 3.15 6.78
CA LYS A 25 -2.58 2.18 6.04
C LYS A 25 -1.15 2.69 5.84
N THR A 26 -1.00 3.84 5.19
CA THR A 26 0.29 4.49 4.95
C THR A 26 1.05 4.78 6.25
N THR A 27 0.36 5.16 7.33
CA THR A 27 0.98 5.40 8.64
C THR A 27 1.54 4.10 9.23
N VAL A 28 0.78 3.01 9.18
CA VAL A 28 1.24 1.67 9.59
C VAL A 28 2.36 1.19 8.69
N GLY A 29 2.29 1.43 7.38
CA GLY A 29 3.34 1.11 6.43
C GLY A 29 4.67 1.78 6.76
N LYS A 30 4.65 3.10 7.04
CA LYS A 30 5.84 3.84 7.50
C LYS A 30 6.39 3.32 8.82
N ALA A 31 5.53 2.96 9.78
CA ALA A 31 5.96 2.37 11.04
C ALA A 31 6.59 0.98 10.86
N LEU A 32 6.09 0.17 9.92
CA LEU A 32 6.69 -1.11 9.56
C LEU A 32 8.06 -0.91 8.90
N LEU A 33 8.19 0.01 7.94
CA LEU A 33 9.47 0.34 7.31
C LEU A 33 10.51 0.75 8.36
N GLU A 34 10.14 1.63 9.28
CA GLU A 34 11.01 2.10 10.36
C GLU A 34 11.49 0.92 11.23
N ALA A 35 10.58 0.03 11.63
CA ALA A 35 10.93 -1.15 12.42
C ALA A 35 11.82 -2.14 11.66
N VAL A 36 11.63 -2.30 10.35
CA VAL A 36 12.49 -3.13 9.48
C VAL A 36 13.92 -2.56 9.42
N VAL A 37 14.05 -1.26 9.15
CA VAL A 37 15.34 -0.56 9.08
C VAL A 37 16.08 -0.61 10.42
N VAL A 38 15.40 -0.35 11.54
CA VAL A 38 15.99 -0.47 12.89
C VAL A 38 16.42 -1.91 13.19
N GLY A 39 15.70 -2.90 12.66
CA GLY A 39 16.04 -4.31 12.75
C GLY A 39 17.27 -4.73 11.91
N GLY A 40 17.81 -3.83 11.08
CA GLY A 40 18.95 -4.12 10.20
C GLY A 40 18.59 -4.92 8.95
N PHE A 41 17.32 -4.96 8.58
CA PHE A 41 16.82 -5.63 7.37
C PHE A 41 16.62 -4.63 6.24
N THR A 42 16.62 -5.14 5.01
CA THR A 42 16.31 -4.34 3.82
C THR A 42 14.80 -4.27 3.60
N ALA A 43 14.31 -3.11 3.17
CA ALA A 43 12.90 -2.89 2.89
C ALA A 43 12.66 -2.32 1.50
N ALA A 44 11.46 -2.56 0.99
CA ALA A 44 10.90 -1.89 -0.16
C ALA A 44 9.46 -1.48 0.14
N TYR A 45 9.07 -0.30 -0.34
CA TYR A 45 7.71 0.19 -0.26
C TYR A 45 7.11 0.22 -1.67
N VAL A 46 6.04 -0.55 -1.87
CA VAL A 46 5.26 -0.51 -3.10
C VAL A 46 3.96 0.20 -2.80
N ASP A 47 3.75 1.32 -3.47
CA ASP A 47 2.54 2.12 -3.35
C ASP A 47 1.63 1.88 -4.54
N ALA A 48 0.49 1.25 -4.27
CA ALA A 48 -0.55 0.98 -5.25
C ALA A 48 -1.78 1.90 -5.10
N ASP A 49 -1.72 2.99 -4.32
CA ASP A 49 -2.79 4.00 -4.29
C ASP A 49 -2.68 4.97 -5.47
N LEU A 50 -3.63 4.88 -6.41
CA LEU A 50 -3.63 5.70 -7.62
C LEU A 50 -4.12 7.13 -7.40
N ASP A 51 -4.77 7.44 -6.28
CA ASP A 51 -5.34 8.77 -6.01
C ASP A 51 -4.39 9.58 -5.12
N GLN A 52 -4.07 9.03 -3.95
CA GLN A 52 -3.33 9.72 -2.88
C GLN A 52 -1.96 9.08 -2.69
N SER A 53 -1.20 8.98 -3.78
CA SER A 53 0.11 8.33 -3.79
C SER A 53 1.09 9.01 -2.83
N THR A 54 1.76 8.17 -2.05
CA THR A 54 2.96 8.48 -1.26
C THR A 54 4.21 8.39 -2.11
N VAL A 55 4.31 7.44 -3.05
CA VAL A 55 5.50 7.21 -3.90
C VAL A 55 5.22 7.58 -5.35
N GLY A 56 5.83 8.68 -5.81
CA GLY A 56 5.65 9.19 -7.17
C GLY A 56 4.31 9.91 -7.39
N PRO A 57 3.91 10.12 -8.66
CA PRO A 57 2.69 10.87 -8.99
C PRO A 57 1.42 10.00 -8.86
N PRO A 58 0.23 10.64 -8.78
CA PRO A 58 -1.03 9.94 -8.96
C PRO A 58 -1.12 9.22 -10.32
N ALA A 59 -2.03 8.24 -10.42
CA ALA A 59 -2.22 7.36 -11.57
C ALA A 59 -1.05 6.41 -11.91
N CYS A 60 -0.08 6.30 -11.00
CA CYS A 60 1.03 5.34 -11.06
C CYS A 60 0.99 4.39 -9.86
N VAL A 61 1.58 3.21 -10.03
CA VAL A 61 2.12 2.42 -8.92
C VAL A 61 3.59 2.78 -8.80
N GLY A 62 4.05 3.07 -7.57
CA GLY A 62 5.43 3.44 -7.29
C GLY A 62 6.16 2.42 -6.43
N LEU A 63 7.46 2.30 -6.63
CA LEU A 63 8.37 1.53 -5.79
C LEU A 63 9.48 2.45 -5.25
N LYS A 64 9.72 2.35 -3.94
CA LYS A 64 10.87 2.93 -3.25
C LYS A 64 11.67 1.84 -2.54
N TRP A 65 12.98 1.81 -2.73
CA TRP A 65 13.92 1.07 -1.88
C TRP A 65 14.18 1.84 -0.59
N VAL A 66 14.09 1.15 0.54
CA VAL A 66 14.20 1.76 1.86
C VAL A 66 15.29 1.03 2.65
N ASN A 67 16.44 1.70 2.80
CA ASN A 67 17.60 1.18 3.52
C ASN A 67 17.93 2.00 4.77
N SER A 68 17.29 3.15 4.93
CA SER A 68 17.55 4.10 6.01
C SER A 68 16.28 4.87 6.40
N ARG A 69 16.33 5.58 7.52
CA ARG A 69 15.24 6.50 7.94
C ARG A 69 15.08 7.66 6.96
N GLU A 70 16.17 8.13 6.37
CA GLU A 70 16.17 9.19 5.36
C GLU A 70 15.35 8.78 4.14
N ASP A 71 15.44 7.51 3.69
CA ASP A 71 14.61 7.00 2.60
C ASP A 71 13.10 7.02 2.94
N ILE A 72 12.74 6.86 4.21
CA ILE A 72 11.33 6.92 4.68
C ILE A 72 10.81 8.37 4.66
N GLU A 73 11.68 9.34 4.96
CA GLU A 73 11.36 10.77 4.88
C GLU A 73 11.19 11.21 3.41
N HIS A 74 11.86 10.54 2.47
CA HIS A 74 11.86 10.80 1.03
C HIS A 74 11.13 9.74 0.19
N LEU A 75 10.11 9.08 0.77
CA LEU A 75 9.28 8.10 0.03
C LEU A 75 8.65 8.68 -1.24
N ASP A 76 8.49 10.00 -1.31
CA ASP A 76 7.86 10.67 -2.42
C ASP A 76 8.65 10.65 -3.73
N SER A 77 9.93 10.30 -3.67
CA SER A 77 10.81 10.05 -4.81
C SER A 77 10.77 8.59 -5.24
N ALA A 78 10.03 8.26 -6.30
CA ALA A 78 9.97 6.88 -6.79
C ALA A 78 11.31 6.45 -7.43
N ASP A 79 11.80 5.25 -7.09
CA ASP A 79 12.93 4.65 -7.79
C ASP A 79 12.48 3.93 -9.07
N GLU A 80 11.24 3.43 -9.06
CA GLU A 80 10.59 2.78 -10.19
C GLU A 80 9.09 3.14 -10.23
N LEU A 81 8.57 3.30 -11.45
CA LEU A 81 7.18 3.66 -11.68
C LEU A 81 6.53 2.76 -12.73
N ARG A 82 5.23 2.51 -12.57
CA ARG A 82 4.38 1.90 -13.60
C ARG A 82 3.11 2.74 -13.72
N PHE A 83 2.92 3.34 -14.89
CA PHE A 83 1.74 4.15 -15.18
C PHE A 83 0.52 3.25 -15.40
N VAL A 84 -0.55 3.51 -14.64
CA VAL A 84 -1.85 2.84 -14.78
C VAL A 84 -2.82 3.69 -15.59
N GLY A 85 -2.73 5.02 -15.46
CA GLY A 85 -3.47 5.97 -16.29
C GLY A 85 -4.86 6.37 -15.80
N SER A 86 -5.20 6.04 -14.55
CA SER A 86 -6.39 6.54 -13.86
C SER A 86 -6.08 6.77 -12.40
N THR A 87 -6.73 7.74 -11.77
CA THR A 87 -6.65 7.98 -10.32
C THR A 87 -7.67 7.16 -9.54
N THR A 88 -8.46 6.32 -10.22
CA THR A 88 -9.40 5.38 -9.60
C THR A 88 -9.30 4.02 -10.29
N PRO A 89 -9.55 2.90 -9.59
CA PRO A 89 -9.39 1.57 -10.16
C PRO A 89 -10.50 1.16 -11.14
N GLU A 90 -11.63 1.89 -11.19
CA GLU A 90 -12.72 1.61 -12.12
C GLU A 90 -12.24 1.64 -13.58
N GLY A 91 -12.50 0.57 -14.32
CA GLY A 91 -12.09 0.44 -15.72
C GLY A 91 -10.60 0.11 -15.94
N VAL A 92 -9.78 0.08 -14.88
CA VAL A 92 -8.33 -0.15 -14.96
C VAL A 92 -7.82 -1.23 -13.98
N VAL A 93 -8.70 -2.09 -13.46
CA VAL A 93 -8.31 -3.14 -12.50
C VAL A 93 -7.18 -4.03 -13.03
N LEU A 94 -7.27 -4.51 -14.27
CA LEU A 94 -6.23 -5.34 -14.87
C LEU A 94 -4.86 -4.65 -14.96
N PRO A 95 -4.70 -3.48 -15.61
CA PRO A 95 -3.41 -2.81 -15.66
C PRO A 95 -2.89 -2.42 -14.27
N HIS A 96 -3.78 -2.09 -13.33
CA HIS A 96 -3.39 -1.81 -11.94
C HIS A 96 -2.78 -3.02 -11.23
N VAL A 97 -3.45 -4.17 -11.31
CA VAL A 97 -2.95 -5.43 -10.75
C VAL A 97 -1.60 -5.82 -11.38
N VAL A 98 -1.48 -5.70 -12.71
CA VAL A 98 -0.24 -6.03 -13.44
C VAL A 98 0.90 -5.10 -13.04
N ALA A 99 0.65 -3.79 -12.97
CA ALA A 99 1.64 -2.80 -12.53
C ALA A 99 2.12 -3.09 -11.09
N THR A 100 1.18 -3.40 -10.20
CA THR A 100 1.47 -3.74 -8.79
C THR A 100 2.31 -5.01 -8.68
N ALA A 101 1.89 -6.10 -9.33
CA ALA A 101 2.60 -7.37 -9.30
C ALA A 101 4.02 -7.25 -9.87
N ALA A 102 4.22 -6.49 -10.95
CA ALA A 102 5.54 -6.27 -11.52
C ALA A 102 6.49 -5.53 -10.55
N LEU A 103 6.00 -4.50 -9.85
CA LEU A 103 6.83 -3.79 -8.87
C LEU A 103 7.05 -4.60 -7.60
N VAL A 104 6.07 -5.41 -7.15
CA VAL A 104 6.27 -6.34 -6.03
C VAL A 104 7.32 -7.41 -6.38
N ASP A 105 7.28 -7.97 -7.58
CA ASP A 105 8.28 -8.95 -8.03
C ASP A 105 9.71 -8.37 -8.02
N MET A 106 9.86 -7.13 -8.50
CA MET A 106 11.12 -6.39 -8.37
C MET A 106 11.51 -6.19 -6.90
N ALA A 107 10.57 -5.76 -6.06
CA ALA A 107 10.76 -5.45 -4.64
C ALA A 107 11.20 -6.65 -3.79
N ARG A 108 10.95 -7.89 -4.24
CA ARG A 108 11.35 -9.14 -3.55
C ARG A 108 12.87 -9.30 -3.35
N ARG A 109 13.69 -8.39 -3.89
CA ARG A 109 15.12 -8.29 -3.56
C ARG A 109 15.37 -7.78 -2.13
N ALA A 110 14.39 -7.10 -1.53
CA ALA A 110 14.41 -6.72 -0.13
C ALA A 110 13.85 -7.84 0.76
N ASP A 111 14.27 -7.88 2.02
CA ASP A 111 13.75 -8.82 3.02
C ASP A 111 12.25 -8.60 3.24
N TYR A 112 11.82 -7.33 3.32
CA TYR A 112 10.42 -6.97 3.53
C TYR A 112 9.91 -6.06 2.43
N VAL A 113 8.74 -6.41 1.88
CA VAL A 113 8.00 -5.56 0.94
C VAL A 113 6.73 -5.10 1.62
N ILE A 114 6.62 -3.80 1.88
CA ILE A 114 5.38 -3.20 2.37
C ILE A 114 4.58 -2.76 1.15
N LEU A 115 3.49 -3.48 0.87
CA LEU A 115 2.56 -3.16 -0.20
C LEU A 115 1.40 -2.34 0.37
N ASP A 116 1.44 -1.03 0.19
CA ASP A 116 0.30 -0.14 0.49
C ASP A 116 -0.65 -0.11 -0.70
N THR A 117 -1.95 -0.19 -0.44
CA THR A 117 -2.94 -0.39 -1.49
C THR A 117 -4.06 0.64 -1.42
N THR A 118 -4.82 0.76 -2.51
CA THR A 118 -5.99 1.67 -2.54
C THR A 118 -6.96 1.44 -1.40
N SER A 119 -7.68 2.51 -1.06
CA SER A 119 -8.81 2.47 -0.12
C SER A 119 -10.09 1.76 -0.63
N VAL A 120 -10.09 1.25 -1.87
CA VAL A 120 -11.24 0.58 -2.48
C VAL A 120 -11.30 -0.88 -2.02
N VAL A 121 -12.18 -1.18 -1.05
CA VAL A 121 -12.24 -2.45 -0.33
C VAL A 121 -13.59 -3.16 -0.42
N ALA A 122 -14.52 -2.66 -1.22
CA ALA A 122 -15.87 -3.20 -1.34
C ALA A 122 -16.39 -3.13 -2.77
N GLY A 123 -17.43 -3.92 -3.04
CA GLY A 123 -18.04 -4.04 -4.36
C GLY A 123 -17.13 -4.76 -5.35
N VAL A 124 -17.66 -5.03 -6.55
CA VAL A 124 -16.99 -5.85 -7.57
C VAL A 124 -15.57 -5.36 -7.87
N VAL A 125 -15.38 -4.04 -7.97
CA VAL A 125 -14.06 -3.44 -8.26
C VAL A 125 -13.08 -3.69 -7.13
N GLY A 126 -13.44 -3.37 -5.89
CA GLY A 126 -12.56 -3.56 -4.74
C GLY A 126 -12.24 -5.03 -4.48
N GLU A 127 -13.25 -5.89 -4.55
CA GLU A 127 -13.10 -7.34 -4.37
C GLU A 127 -12.20 -7.95 -5.44
N THR A 128 -12.44 -7.64 -6.73
CA THR A 128 -11.62 -8.13 -7.84
C THR A 128 -10.18 -7.62 -7.74
N LEU A 129 -10.01 -6.34 -7.39
CA LEU A 129 -8.70 -5.72 -7.25
C LEU A 129 -7.89 -6.39 -6.14
N LYS A 130 -8.45 -6.54 -4.93
CA LYS A 130 -7.70 -7.16 -3.82
C LYS A 130 -7.48 -8.64 -4.06
N TYR A 131 -8.45 -9.37 -4.59
CA TYR A 131 -8.29 -10.79 -4.91
C TYR A 131 -7.09 -11.03 -5.81
N HIS A 132 -7.05 -10.40 -6.99
CA HIS A 132 -5.95 -10.64 -7.94
C HIS A 132 -4.63 -9.99 -7.51
N THR A 133 -4.67 -8.88 -6.76
CA THR A 133 -3.44 -8.33 -6.16
C THR A 133 -2.86 -9.33 -5.16
N THR A 134 -3.67 -9.90 -4.26
CA THR A 134 -3.21 -10.93 -3.31
C THR A 134 -2.75 -12.19 -4.03
N GLU A 135 -3.47 -12.65 -5.06
CA GLU A 135 -3.13 -13.83 -5.84
C GLU A 135 -1.75 -13.70 -6.51
N LEU A 136 -1.46 -12.57 -7.17
CA LEU A 136 -0.20 -12.37 -7.89
C LEU A 136 0.94 -11.91 -6.97
N CYS A 137 0.66 -11.06 -5.99
CA CYS A 137 1.69 -10.55 -5.08
C CYS A 137 2.03 -11.55 -3.98
N GLN A 138 1.22 -12.60 -3.79
CA GLN A 138 1.40 -13.67 -2.80
C GLN A 138 1.92 -13.13 -1.45
N PRO A 139 1.19 -12.21 -0.79
CA PRO A 139 1.63 -11.68 0.48
C PRO A 139 1.68 -12.79 1.52
N ARG A 140 2.73 -12.75 2.35
CA ARG A 140 2.84 -13.64 3.51
C ARG A 140 1.69 -13.38 4.48
N VAL A 141 1.35 -12.10 4.65
CA VAL A 141 0.28 -11.65 5.54
C VAL A 141 -0.42 -10.43 4.96
N VAL A 142 -1.74 -10.40 5.13
CA VAL A 142 -2.58 -9.24 4.86
C VAL A 142 -2.90 -8.53 6.18
N VAL A 143 -2.52 -7.27 6.31
CA VAL A 143 -2.87 -6.43 7.46
C VAL A 143 -4.12 -5.62 7.09
N ALA A 144 -5.25 -5.95 7.71
CA ALA A 144 -6.53 -5.31 7.44
C ALA A 144 -6.84 -4.26 8.51
N LEU A 145 -6.74 -2.98 8.12
CA LEU A 145 -7.08 -1.86 8.98
C LEU A 145 -8.58 -1.58 8.89
N HIS A 146 -9.26 -1.57 10.03
CA HIS A 146 -10.72 -1.45 10.11
C HIS A 146 -11.17 -0.52 11.25
N ARG A 147 -12.41 -0.01 11.17
CA ARG A 147 -13.12 0.71 12.25
C ARG A 147 -14.30 -0.09 12.81
N GLY A 148 -14.66 -1.19 12.15
CA GLY A 148 -15.74 -2.09 12.53
C GLY A 148 -15.61 -3.41 11.76
N ALA A 149 -16.73 -3.92 11.24
CA ALA A 149 -16.79 -5.18 10.51
C ALA A 149 -16.71 -5.00 8.97
N GLU A 150 -16.39 -3.79 8.48
CA GLU A 150 -16.43 -3.48 7.04
C GLU A 150 -15.40 -4.25 6.22
N MET A 151 -14.32 -4.69 6.86
CA MET A 151 -13.27 -5.49 6.24
C MET A 151 -13.56 -7.00 6.27
N ASP A 152 -14.57 -7.46 7.01
CA ASP A 152 -14.85 -8.88 7.17
C ASP A 152 -15.12 -9.61 5.85
N PRO A 153 -15.96 -9.09 4.92
CA PRO A 153 -16.25 -9.80 3.69
C PRO A 153 -15.00 -10.03 2.82
N ILE A 154 -14.17 -9.00 2.68
CA ILE A 154 -12.97 -9.08 1.84
C ILE A 154 -11.87 -9.89 2.50
N VAL A 155 -11.67 -9.78 3.81
CA VAL A 155 -10.71 -10.61 4.55
C VAL A 155 -11.11 -12.09 4.45
N SER A 156 -12.37 -12.43 4.73
CA SER A 156 -12.85 -13.80 4.64
C SER A 156 -12.77 -14.37 3.22
N MET A 157 -12.96 -13.55 2.19
CA MET A 157 -12.76 -13.94 0.80
C MET A 157 -11.29 -14.31 0.53
N LEU A 158 -10.35 -13.44 0.92
CA LEU A 158 -8.91 -13.69 0.71
C LEU A 158 -8.44 -14.95 1.46
N GLU A 159 -8.81 -15.09 2.74
CA GLU A 159 -8.46 -16.27 3.55
C GLU A 159 -9.04 -17.56 2.96
N ARG A 160 -10.33 -17.55 2.58
CA ARG A 160 -11.03 -18.75 2.10
C ARG A 160 -10.53 -19.24 0.75
N PHE A 161 -10.27 -18.33 -0.18
CA PHE A 161 -9.98 -18.69 -1.57
C PHE A 161 -8.49 -18.70 -1.89
N LEU A 162 -7.66 -17.92 -1.18
CA LEU A 162 -6.23 -17.83 -1.41
C LEU A 162 -5.39 -18.40 -0.25
N GLY A 163 -6.01 -18.70 0.90
CA GLY A 163 -5.30 -19.29 2.05
C GLY A 163 -4.29 -18.35 2.71
N VAL A 164 -4.39 -17.05 2.45
CA VAL A 164 -3.47 -16.05 3.01
C VAL A 164 -3.77 -15.79 4.48
N GLU A 165 -2.73 -15.63 5.29
CA GLU A 165 -2.86 -15.21 6.68
C GLU A 165 -3.31 -13.75 6.75
N SER A 166 -4.23 -13.42 7.67
CA SER A 166 -4.65 -12.04 7.89
C SER A 166 -4.52 -11.62 9.35
N VAL A 167 -4.19 -10.34 9.55
CA VAL A 167 -4.16 -9.69 10.87
C VAL A 167 -5.06 -8.46 10.80
N LYS A 168 -6.08 -8.41 11.65
CA LYS A 168 -6.96 -7.23 11.77
C LYS A 168 -6.37 -6.25 12.77
N VAL A 169 -6.29 -4.99 12.36
CA VAL A 169 -5.78 -3.88 13.18
C VAL A 169 -6.85 -2.80 13.28
N GLU A 170 -7.25 -2.49 14.50
CA GLU A 170 -8.19 -1.40 14.74
C GLU A 170 -7.54 -0.06 14.41
N SER A 171 -8.26 0.75 13.62
CA SER A 171 -7.81 2.08 13.21
C SER A 171 -8.02 3.07 14.34
N ASP A 172 -7.16 4.08 14.45
CA ASP A 172 -7.35 5.16 15.43
C ASP A 172 -8.70 5.87 15.19
N PRO A 173 -9.65 5.83 16.16
CA PRO A 173 -10.96 6.46 16.02
C PRO A 173 -10.88 7.99 15.92
N LEU A 174 -9.77 8.61 16.34
CA LEU A 174 -9.54 10.04 16.24
C LEU A 174 -9.00 10.47 14.87
N ARG A 175 -8.70 9.52 13.97
CA ARG A 175 -8.18 9.82 12.63
C ARG A 175 -9.25 10.48 11.78
N VAL A 176 -9.07 11.78 11.54
CA VAL A 176 -9.97 12.60 10.72
C VAL A 176 -9.86 12.17 9.25
N SER A 177 -11.01 12.01 8.61
CA SER A 177 -11.08 11.73 7.18
C SER A 177 -10.72 12.97 6.39
N SER A 178 -9.88 12.83 5.36
CA SER A 178 -9.63 13.93 4.43
C SER A 178 -10.92 14.28 3.67
N SER A 179 -11.13 15.57 3.45
CA SER A 179 -12.19 16.07 2.58
C SER A 179 -11.86 15.81 1.10
N PRO A 180 -12.87 15.79 0.20
CA PRO A 180 -12.62 15.70 -1.24
C PRO A 180 -11.72 16.82 -1.78
N SER A 181 -11.81 18.03 -1.24
CA SER A 181 -10.98 19.18 -1.62
C SER A 181 -9.52 18.99 -1.20
N GLU A 182 -9.26 18.46 0.00
CA GLU A 182 -7.90 18.18 0.46
C GLU A 182 -7.25 17.09 -0.38
N ARG A 183 -7.99 16.00 -0.67
CA ARG A 183 -7.51 14.94 -1.58
C ARG A 183 -7.17 15.49 -2.97
N ASN A 184 -8.03 16.36 -3.52
CA ASN A 184 -7.76 16.99 -4.80
C ASN A 184 -6.49 17.86 -4.75
N ALA A 185 -6.31 18.64 -3.69
CA ALA A 185 -5.12 19.47 -3.52
C ALA A 185 -3.82 18.63 -3.47
N VAL A 186 -3.81 17.54 -2.70
CA VAL A 186 -2.68 16.60 -2.64
C VAL A 186 -2.39 16.01 -4.03
N ARG A 187 -3.42 15.59 -4.75
CA ARG A 187 -3.29 15.04 -6.10
C ARG A 187 -2.71 16.05 -7.09
N VAL A 188 -3.21 17.28 -7.08
CA VAL A 188 -2.70 18.37 -7.92
C VAL A 188 -1.23 18.65 -7.61
N GLU A 189 -0.85 18.64 -6.34
CA GLU A 189 0.54 18.84 -5.95
C GLU A 189 1.45 17.68 -6.37
N GLY A 190 0.97 16.44 -6.24
CA GLY A 190 1.68 15.26 -6.72
C GLY A 190 1.97 15.33 -8.23
N PHE A 191 0.99 15.75 -9.04
CA PHE A 191 1.23 16.00 -10.47
C PHE A 191 2.19 17.16 -10.72
N ARG A 192 2.07 18.26 -9.97
CA ARG A 192 2.94 19.42 -10.13
C ARG A 192 4.40 19.08 -9.87
N ARG A 193 4.68 18.34 -8.78
CA ARG A 193 6.04 17.94 -8.40
C ARG A 193 6.73 17.14 -9.49
N GLU A 194 6.03 16.18 -10.08
CA GLU A 194 6.60 15.30 -11.11
C GLU A 194 6.77 16.00 -12.47
N MET A 195 5.89 16.95 -12.80
CA MET A 195 5.90 17.66 -14.08
C MET A 195 6.72 18.96 -14.05
N ALA A 196 7.37 19.27 -12.93
CA ALA A 196 8.29 20.40 -12.84
C ALA A 196 9.51 20.17 -13.75
N GLU A 197 10.04 21.23 -14.37
CA GLU A 197 11.24 21.12 -15.19
C GLU A 197 12.42 20.60 -14.34
N PRO A 198 13.23 19.66 -14.86
CA PRO A 198 14.44 19.23 -14.16
C PRO A 198 15.36 20.44 -13.94
N ILE A 199 15.83 20.62 -12.71
CA ILE A 199 16.82 21.65 -12.33
C ILE A 199 18.20 21.28 -12.86
#